data_AF-A0A7V8UG65-F1
#
_entry.id   AF-A0A7V8UG65-F1
#
_cell.length_a   1.000
_cell.length_b   1.000
_cell.length_c   1.000
_cell.angle_alpha   90.00
_cell.angle_beta   90.00
_cell.angle_gamma   90.00
#
_symmetry.space_group_name_H-M   'P 1'
#
loop_
_entity.id
_entity.type
_entity.pdbx_description
1 polymer ?
#
loop_
_entity_poly.entity_id
_entity_poly.type
_entity_poly.pdbx_seq_one_letter_code
_entity_poly.pdbx_strand_id
1 'polypeptide(L)'
;IWYRITSDDRLNIDVVEFHDDQRHYQRGTTLPCRPPSGLSADGQDAAWNLQTAHRTVEQTINFRAYHHREAHAFLDGEVDHTRGAKGTYGEAYHYGEPYTVLGERYALDEDLQSESGFFYARLRHELYLNDQTRLSGTTSSAILAPAQKLEITGGAP
;
A
#
# COMPACT_ATOMS: atom_id res chain seq x y z
N ILE A 1 -7.13 1.72 -5.37
CA ILE A 1 -7.75 2.98 -4.91
C ILE A 1 -7.75 2.99 -3.39
N TRP A 2 -7.27 4.06 -2.79
CA TRP A 2 -7.39 4.37 -1.38
C TRP A 2 -8.11 5.72 -1.22
N TYR A 3 -8.53 6.05 -0.02
CA TYR A 3 -9.20 7.32 0.24
C TYR A 3 -8.66 8.00 1.49
N ARG A 4 -8.83 9.32 1.56
CA ARG A 4 -8.67 10.10 2.78
C ARG A 4 -9.84 11.06 2.96
N ILE A 5 -10.02 11.53 4.18
CA ILE A 5 -11.05 12.49 4.54
C ILE A 5 -10.35 13.81 4.90
N THR A 6 -10.80 14.90 4.31
CA THR A 6 -10.33 16.27 4.56
C THR A 6 -11.53 17.18 4.86
N SER A 7 -11.29 18.32 5.50
CA SER A 7 -12.31 19.36 5.74
C SER A 7 -12.14 20.47 4.70
N ASP A 8 -13.22 20.91 4.06
CA ASP A 8 -13.27 22.17 3.30
C ASP A 8 -13.82 23.27 4.21
N ASP A 9 -12.93 24.09 4.77
CA ASP A 9 -13.29 25.15 5.73
C ASP A 9 -14.13 26.27 5.12
N ARG A 10 -14.10 26.46 3.79
CA ARG A 10 -14.91 27.48 3.11
C ARG A 10 -16.38 27.07 3.06
N LEU A 11 -16.63 25.77 2.89
CA LEU A 11 -17.97 25.20 2.78
C LEU A 11 -18.44 24.51 4.07
N ASN A 12 -17.53 24.30 5.02
CA ASN A 12 -17.76 23.59 6.28
C ASN A 12 -18.33 22.18 6.06
N ILE A 13 -17.71 21.41 5.16
CA ILE A 13 -18.07 20.04 4.81
C ILE A 13 -16.86 19.11 4.86
N ASP A 14 -17.12 17.83 5.10
CA ASP A 14 -16.12 16.77 4.94
C ASP A 14 -16.06 16.32 3.47
N VAL A 15 -14.85 16.15 2.96
CA VAL A 15 -14.55 15.73 1.59
C VAL A 15 -13.84 14.39 1.63
N VAL A 16 -14.37 13.41 0.88
CA VAL A 16 -13.69 12.13 0.64
C VAL A 16 -12.93 12.23 -0.67
N GLU A 17 -11.62 12.14 -0.60
CA GLU A 17 -10.74 12.17 -1.76
C GLU A 17 -10.26 10.75 -2.09
N PHE A 18 -10.51 10.31 -3.33
CA PHE A 18 -10.06 9.01 -3.84
C PHE A 18 -8.78 9.18 -4.65
N HIS A 19 -7.81 8.32 -4.39
CA HIS A 19 -6.50 8.35 -5.01
C HIS A 19 -6.04 6.93 -5.35
N ASP A 20 -5.14 6.82 -6.32
CA ASP A 20 -4.49 5.58 -6.75
C ASP A 20 -2.97 5.69 -6.76
N ASP A 21 -2.41 6.89 -6.71
CA ASP A 21 -0.96 7.15 -6.69
C ASP A 21 -0.46 7.69 -5.34
N GLN A 22 0.76 7.30 -4.97
CA GLN A 22 1.49 7.78 -3.79
C GLN A 22 1.77 9.30 -3.78
N ARG A 23 1.73 9.97 -4.92
CA ARG A 23 1.94 11.43 -5.05
C ARG A 23 0.91 12.23 -4.26
N HIS A 24 -0.25 11.63 -3.97
CA HIS A 24 -1.34 12.27 -3.24
C HIS A 24 -1.20 12.20 -1.71
N TYR A 25 -0.19 11.50 -1.17
CA TYR A 25 0.14 11.60 0.25
C TYR A 25 0.56 13.02 0.62
N GLN A 26 0.02 13.55 1.74
CA GLN A 26 0.47 14.86 2.25
C GLN A 26 1.90 14.73 2.76
N ARG A 27 2.77 15.68 2.42
CA ARG A 27 4.19 15.71 2.81
C ARG A 27 4.46 16.93 3.69
N GLY A 28 5.60 16.92 4.38
CA GLY A 28 6.07 18.05 5.19
C GLY A 28 5.91 17.87 6.70
N THR A 29 5.42 16.73 7.15
CA THR A 29 5.36 16.40 8.58
C THR A 29 6.66 15.73 9.02
N THR A 30 7.38 16.35 9.94
CA THR A 30 8.62 15.82 10.50
C THR A 30 8.54 15.80 12.01
N LEU A 31 8.86 14.66 12.63
CA LEU A 31 8.87 14.51 14.10
C LEU A 31 10.21 13.95 14.58
N PRO A 32 10.77 14.45 15.69
CA PRO A 32 11.94 13.85 16.31
C PRO A 32 11.58 12.54 17.04
N CYS A 33 12.47 11.55 16.98
CA CYS A 33 12.43 10.34 17.79
C CYS A 33 12.97 10.66 19.18
N ARG A 34 12.11 10.66 20.21
CA ARG A 34 12.49 11.00 21.59
C ARG A 34 11.74 10.12 22.59
N PRO A 35 12.42 9.44 23.52
CA PRO A 35 11.73 8.66 24.54
C PRO A 35 10.96 9.58 25.51
N PRO A 36 9.79 9.15 26.02
CA PRO A 36 8.98 9.95 26.94
C PRO A 36 9.61 10.13 28.34
N SER A 37 10.69 9.42 28.65
CA SER A 37 11.39 9.44 29.96
C SER A 37 12.48 10.51 30.09
N GLY A 38 12.60 11.44 29.13
CA GLY A 38 13.60 12.51 29.16
C GLY A 38 13.21 13.73 30.02
N LEU A 39 14.21 14.46 30.52
CA LEU A 39 14.04 15.79 31.16
C LEU A 39 13.98 16.94 30.14
N SER A 40 14.06 16.64 28.85
CA SER A 40 14.03 17.59 27.74
C SER A 40 12.58 17.88 27.32
N ALA A 41 11.96 18.86 27.98
CA ALA A 41 10.65 19.37 27.61
C ALA A 41 10.79 20.64 26.75
N ASP A 42 11.14 20.47 25.46
CA ASP A 42 11.21 21.60 24.52
C ASP A 42 9.80 22.03 24.02
N GLY A 43 8.73 21.36 24.49
CA GLY A 43 7.34 21.62 24.08
C GLY A 43 7.00 21.19 22.65
N GLN A 44 7.95 20.60 21.92
CA GLN A 44 7.73 20.09 20.57
C GLN A 44 7.18 18.66 20.58
N ASP A 45 6.32 18.37 19.61
CA ASP A 45 5.84 17.01 19.37
C ASP A 45 6.96 16.05 19.03
N ALA A 46 6.78 14.78 19.39
CA ALA A 46 7.75 13.72 19.13
C ALA A 46 7.09 12.39 18.80
N ALA A 47 7.90 11.45 18.31
CA ALA A 47 7.54 10.05 18.14
C ALA A 47 8.43 9.15 19.00
N TRP A 48 7.90 8.04 19.48
CA TRP A 48 8.62 7.04 20.27
C TRP A 48 8.01 5.65 20.11
N ASN A 49 8.62 4.66 20.77
CA ASN A 49 8.20 3.26 20.68
C ASN A 49 8.06 2.78 19.23
N LEU A 50 9.03 3.17 18.39
CA LEU A 50 9.06 2.78 16.99
C LEU A 50 9.37 1.29 16.89
N GLN A 51 8.53 0.55 16.18
CA GLN A 51 8.67 -0.88 16.00
C GLN A 51 8.53 -1.23 14.52
N THR A 52 9.27 -2.25 14.12
CA THR A 52 9.17 -2.85 12.80
C THR A 52 8.81 -4.31 12.96
N ALA A 53 7.71 -4.73 12.37
CA ALA A 53 7.31 -6.12 12.28
C ALA A 53 7.45 -6.58 10.83
N HIS A 54 8.02 -7.77 10.65
CA HIS A 54 8.15 -8.41 9.35
C HIS A 54 7.41 -9.74 9.33
N ARG A 55 6.88 -10.10 8.15
CA ARG A 55 6.36 -11.44 7.89
C ARG A 55 6.69 -11.89 6.48
N THR A 56 6.80 -13.20 6.31
CA THR A 56 6.87 -13.80 4.98
C THR A 56 5.50 -13.68 4.32
N VAL A 57 5.51 -13.27 3.05
CA VAL A 57 4.32 -13.13 2.22
C VAL A 57 4.52 -13.90 0.91
N GLU A 58 3.42 -14.11 0.20
CA GLU A 58 3.35 -14.89 -1.01
C GLU A 58 4.25 -14.32 -2.10
N GLN A 59 5.02 -15.19 -2.75
CA GLN A 59 5.99 -14.80 -3.77
C GLN A 59 5.35 -14.70 -5.15
N THR A 60 4.41 -15.60 -5.43
CA THR A 60 3.81 -15.76 -6.75
C THR A 60 2.30 -15.72 -6.66
N ILE A 61 1.67 -15.03 -7.61
CA ILE A 61 0.22 -15.02 -7.79
C ILE A 61 -0.15 -15.87 -8.99
N ASN A 62 -0.93 -16.92 -8.75
CA ASN A 62 -1.65 -17.66 -9.77
C ASN A 62 -3.08 -17.16 -9.82
N PHE A 63 -3.59 -16.84 -10.99
CA PHE A 63 -4.93 -16.28 -11.13
C PHE A 63 -5.66 -16.86 -12.33
N ARG A 64 -6.96 -17.08 -12.15
CA ARG A 64 -7.82 -17.62 -13.20
C ARG A 64 -9.22 -17.04 -13.16
N ALA A 65 -9.85 -16.93 -14.32
CA ALA A 65 -11.26 -16.55 -14.43
C ALA A 65 -11.97 -17.39 -15.50
N TYR A 66 -13.29 -17.27 -15.52
CA TYR A 66 -14.14 -17.85 -16.55
C TYR A 66 -15.11 -16.79 -17.05
N HIS A 67 -15.18 -16.63 -18.37
CA HIS A 67 -16.11 -15.70 -19.00
C HIS A 67 -17.10 -16.47 -19.88
N HIS A 68 -18.38 -16.45 -19.51
CA HIS A 68 -19.39 -17.31 -20.16
C HIS A 68 -19.68 -16.94 -21.62
N ARG A 69 -19.50 -15.67 -22.02
CA ARG A 69 -19.70 -15.23 -23.41
C ARG A 69 -18.56 -15.67 -24.33
N GLU A 70 -17.39 -15.91 -23.75
CA GLU A 70 -16.18 -16.35 -24.42
C GLU A 70 -15.64 -17.57 -23.68
N ALA A 71 -16.43 -18.65 -23.64
CA ALA A 71 -16.12 -19.81 -22.81
C ALA A 71 -14.77 -20.49 -23.13
N HIS A 72 -14.20 -20.22 -24.31
CA HIS A 72 -12.90 -20.71 -24.76
C HIS A 72 -11.74 -19.73 -24.50
N ALA A 73 -12.00 -18.56 -23.91
CA ALA A 73 -10.97 -17.59 -23.60
C ALA A 73 -9.95 -18.19 -22.61
N PHE A 74 -8.67 -18.02 -22.93
CA PHE A 74 -7.59 -18.39 -22.03
C PHE A 74 -7.41 -17.26 -21.00
N LEU A 75 -7.96 -17.46 -19.81
CA LEU A 75 -7.98 -16.51 -18.71
C LEU A 75 -7.24 -17.06 -17.49
N ASP A 76 -6.11 -17.71 -17.72
CA ASP A 76 -5.22 -18.28 -16.69
C ASP A 76 -3.85 -17.61 -16.78
N GLY A 77 -3.24 -17.28 -15.65
CA GLY A 77 -1.97 -16.57 -15.62
C GLY A 77 -1.26 -16.65 -14.28
N GLU A 78 0.03 -16.32 -14.32
CA GLU A 78 0.92 -16.33 -13.17
C GLU A 78 1.83 -15.10 -13.19
N VAL A 79 2.05 -14.46 -12.05
CA VAL A 79 2.97 -13.32 -11.93
C VAL A 79 3.71 -13.28 -10.60
N ASP A 80 5.01 -12.97 -10.67
CA ASP A 80 5.81 -12.49 -9.56
C ASP A 80 6.24 -11.05 -9.86
N HIS A 81 5.67 -10.08 -9.15
CA HIS A 81 5.95 -8.66 -9.33
C HIS A 81 7.24 -8.23 -8.62
N THR A 82 7.72 -9.01 -7.64
CA THR A 82 9.00 -8.74 -6.97
C THR A 82 10.19 -9.07 -7.85
N ARG A 83 9.97 -9.85 -8.92
CA ARG A 83 10.99 -10.30 -9.87
C ARG A 83 12.11 -11.08 -9.18
N GLY A 84 11.73 -12.01 -8.30
CA GLY A 84 12.67 -12.86 -7.56
C GLY A 84 13.33 -12.16 -6.37
N ALA A 85 12.64 -11.20 -5.74
CA ALA A 85 13.12 -10.64 -4.48
C ALA A 85 13.19 -11.74 -3.41
N LYS A 86 14.15 -11.60 -2.49
CA LYS A 86 14.29 -12.51 -1.35
C LYS A 86 13.35 -12.08 -0.23
N GLY A 87 12.89 -13.03 0.58
CA GLY A 87 12.03 -12.74 1.75
C GLY A 87 10.52 -12.91 1.50
N THR A 88 10.15 -13.39 0.32
CA THR A 88 8.82 -13.94 0.01
C THR A 88 8.92 -15.45 -0.19
N TYR A 89 7.81 -16.16 -0.01
CA TYR A 89 7.75 -17.60 -0.23
C TYR A 89 6.31 -18.07 -0.48
N GLY A 90 6.17 -19.12 -1.29
CA GLY A 90 4.88 -19.74 -1.58
C GLY A 90 4.08 -19.00 -2.65
N GLU A 91 2.86 -19.46 -2.87
CA GLU A 91 1.97 -18.97 -3.92
C GLU A 91 0.57 -18.67 -3.38
N ALA A 92 -0.09 -17.66 -3.93
CA ALA A 92 -1.50 -17.39 -3.71
C ALA A 92 -2.29 -17.66 -5.01
N TYR A 93 -3.41 -18.37 -4.87
CA TYR A 93 -4.31 -18.68 -5.98
C TYR A 93 -5.59 -17.83 -5.89
N HIS A 94 -5.91 -17.10 -6.94
CA HIS A 94 -7.13 -16.30 -7.04
C HIS A 94 -8.00 -16.76 -8.20
N TYR A 95 -9.28 -16.99 -7.94
CA TYR A 95 -10.24 -17.35 -8.96
C TYR A 95 -11.42 -16.38 -9.00
N GLY A 96 -11.84 -16.00 -10.21
CA GLY A 96 -13.10 -15.30 -10.43
C GLY A 96 -13.03 -13.77 -10.34
N GLU A 97 -11.83 -13.20 -10.47
CA GLU A 97 -11.71 -11.74 -10.70
C GLU A 97 -12.42 -11.36 -12.02
N PRO A 98 -13.05 -10.17 -12.10
CA PRO A 98 -13.98 -9.83 -13.18
C PRO A 98 -13.28 -9.35 -14.46
N TYR A 99 -12.21 -9.99 -14.88
CA TYR A 99 -11.52 -9.68 -16.14
C TYR A 99 -11.99 -10.59 -17.28
N THR A 100 -11.98 -10.05 -18.49
CA THR A 100 -12.32 -10.79 -19.72
C THR A 100 -11.14 -10.96 -20.66
N VAL A 101 -10.02 -10.31 -20.36
CA VAL A 101 -8.76 -10.38 -21.10
C VAL A 101 -7.59 -10.48 -20.12
N LEU A 102 -6.54 -11.21 -20.47
CA LEU A 102 -5.36 -11.33 -19.62
C LEU A 102 -4.57 -10.03 -19.51
N GLY A 103 -4.47 -9.28 -20.61
CA GLY A 103 -3.54 -8.16 -20.74
C GLY A 103 -2.09 -8.63 -20.97
N GLU A 104 -1.16 -7.68 -20.94
CA GLU A 104 0.28 -7.91 -21.16
C GLU A 104 0.99 -8.19 -19.84
N ARG A 105 1.70 -9.34 -19.74
CA ARG A 105 2.37 -9.79 -18.50
C ARG A 105 3.42 -8.81 -17.97
N TYR A 106 4.13 -8.16 -18.89
CA TYR A 106 5.27 -7.29 -18.56
C TYR A 106 4.93 -5.80 -18.64
N ALA A 107 3.69 -5.47 -19.00
CA ALA A 107 3.24 -4.09 -18.95
C ALA A 107 3.18 -3.61 -17.50
N LEU A 108 3.66 -2.39 -17.28
CA LEU A 108 3.71 -1.76 -15.97
C LEU A 108 3.07 -0.39 -16.05
N ASP A 109 2.66 0.10 -14.88
CA ASP A 109 2.14 1.46 -14.68
C ASP A 109 1.09 1.84 -15.74
N GLU A 110 1.35 2.88 -16.54
CA GLU A 110 0.42 3.40 -17.54
C GLU A 110 0.20 2.44 -18.71
N ASP A 111 1.14 1.52 -18.98
CA ASP A 111 1.02 0.53 -20.05
C ASP A 111 0.17 -0.68 -19.62
N LEU A 112 -0.03 -0.88 -18.31
CA LEU A 112 -0.80 -2.01 -17.79
C LEU A 112 -2.29 -1.78 -18.03
N GLN A 113 -2.87 -2.58 -18.90
CA GLN A 113 -4.29 -2.52 -19.23
C GLN A 113 -5.15 -2.66 -17.96
N SER A 114 -5.91 -1.61 -17.63
CA SER A 114 -6.84 -1.62 -16.49
C SER A 114 -7.87 -2.74 -16.61
N GLU A 115 -8.24 -3.32 -15.45
CA GLU A 115 -9.22 -4.41 -15.34
C GLU A 115 -8.88 -5.69 -16.11
N SER A 116 -7.64 -5.84 -16.59
CA SER A 116 -7.11 -7.09 -17.12
C SER A 116 -6.75 -8.08 -15.99
N GLY A 117 -6.53 -9.35 -16.36
CA GLY A 117 -6.07 -10.37 -15.42
C GLY A 117 -4.76 -9.96 -14.71
N PHE A 118 -3.77 -9.49 -15.47
CA PHE A 118 -2.51 -9.02 -14.90
C PHE A 118 -2.67 -7.75 -14.04
N PHE A 119 -3.64 -6.89 -14.33
CA PHE A 119 -3.98 -5.74 -13.49
C PHE A 119 -4.46 -6.18 -12.10
N TYR A 120 -5.44 -7.07 -12.02
CA TYR A 120 -5.92 -7.57 -10.73
C TYR A 120 -4.85 -8.38 -9.99
N ALA A 121 -4.08 -9.21 -10.71
CA ALA A 121 -2.98 -9.97 -10.13
C ALA A 121 -1.91 -9.08 -9.51
N ARG A 122 -1.57 -7.96 -10.17
CA ARG A 122 -0.67 -6.94 -9.62
C ARG A 122 -1.22 -6.34 -8.33
N LEU A 123 -2.48 -5.90 -8.31
CA LEU A 123 -3.10 -5.33 -7.11
C LEU A 123 -3.10 -6.32 -5.93
N ARG A 124 -3.40 -7.60 -6.18
CA ARG A 124 -3.32 -8.65 -5.15
C ARG A 124 -1.90 -8.81 -4.63
N HIS A 125 -0.92 -8.88 -5.52
CA HIS A 125 0.48 -9.01 -5.11
C HIS A 125 0.95 -7.81 -4.29
N GLU A 126 0.65 -6.59 -4.73
CA GLU A 126 1.01 -5.37 -4.00
C GLU A 126 0.39 -5.33 -2.59
N LEU A 127 -0.84 -5.84 -2.42
CA LEU A 127 -1.46 -5.97 -1.10
C LEU A 127 -0.69 -6.94 -0.19
N TYR A 128 -0.28 -8.11 -0.70
CA TYR A 128 0.57 -9.04 0.05
C TYR A 128 1.92 -8.40 0.42
N LEU A 129 2.58 -7.75 -0.54
CA LEU A 129 3.87 -7.10 -0.31
C LEU A 129 3.79 -5.94 0.70
N ASN A 130 2.68 -5.20 0.72
CA ASN A 130 2.45 -4.15 1.72
C ASN A 130 2.39 -4.73 3.15
N ASP A 131 1.81 -5.92 3.31
CA ASP A 131 1.75 -6.59 4.61
C ASP A 131 3.07 -7.24 5.05
N GLN A 132 4.08 -7.30 4.17
CA GLN A 132 5.40 -7.86 4.48
C GLN A 132 6.10 -7.09 5.61
N THR A 133 5.95 -5.76 5.65
CA THR A 133 6.59 -4.89 6.64
C THR A 133 5.59 -3.90 7.22
N ARG A 134 5.38 -3.96 8.53
CA ARG A 134 4.56 -2.99 9.28
C ARG A 134 5.44 -2.16 10.19
N LEU A 135 5.34 -0.86 10.04
CA LEU A 135 5.93 0.12 10.95
C LEU A 135 4.84 0.59 11.92
N SER A 136 5.16 0.66 13.21
CA SER A 136 4.28 1.22 14.23
C SER A 136 5.07 2.11 15.19
N GLY A 137 4.34 2.98 15.90
CA GLY A 137 4.92 3.94 16.82
C GLY A 137 3.85 4.69 17.58
N THR A 138 4.27 5.51 18.53
CA THR A 138 3.40 6.41 19.30
C THR A 138 3.89 7.84 19.10
N THR A 139 2.97 8.80 19.03
CA THR A 139 3.29 10.22 18.92
C THR A 139 2.40 11.07 19.82
N SER A 140 2.91 12.22 20.23
CA SER A 140 2.12 13.28 20.90
C SER A 140 1.36 14.16 19.92
N SER A 141 1.68 14.10 18.62
CA SER A 141 1.17 15.07 17.66
C SER A 141 -0.30 14.88 17.35
N ALA A 142 -1.11 15.90 17.65
CA ALA A 142 -2.54 15.91 17.39
C ALA A 142 -2.89 16.20 15.92
N ILE A 143 -1.93 16.66 15.12
CA ILE A 143 -2.13 17.01 13.71
C ILE A 143 -1.86 15.85 12.74
N LEU A 144 -1.31 14.73 13.25
CA LEU A 144 -1.03 13.57 12.42
C LEU A 144 -2.35 12.90 12.00
N ALA A 145 -2.52 12.72 10.70
CA ALA A 145 -3.72 12.11 10.11
C ALA A 145 -3.35 10.98 9.14
N PRO A 146 -4.29 10.07 8.79
CA PRO A 146 -4.10 9.12 7.71
C PRO A 146 -3.73 9.82 6.38
N ALA A 147 -3.06 9.08 5.50
CA ALA A 147 -2.58 9.57 4.20
C ALA A 147 -1.57 10.74 4.28
N GLN A 148 -0.77 10.78 5.36
CA GLN A 148 0.40 11.65 5.49
C GLN A 148 1.69 10.82 5.44
N LYS A 149 2.72 11.36 4.79
CA LYS A 149 4.09 10.86 4.87
C LYS A 149 4.77 11.53 6.08
N LEU A 150 5.02 10.75 7.12
CA LEU A 150 5.77 11.19 8.29
C LEU A 150 7.27 10.90 8.11
N GLU A 151 8.10 11.91 8.33
CA GLU A 151 9.55 11.76 8.39
C GLU A 151 10.01 11.82 9.85
N ILE A 152 10.70 10.78 10.31
CA ILE A 152 11.22 10.71 11.68
C ILE A 152 12.70 11.09 11.68
N THR A 153 13.07 12.04 12.53
CA THR A 153 14.44 12.55 12.68
C THR A 153 15.02 12.19 14.05
N GLY A 154 16.34 12.17 14.19
CA GLY A 154 16.98 11.51 15.34
C GLY A 154 17.02 10.01 15.09
N GLY A 155 18.18 9.40 15.35
CA GLY A 155 18.51 8.07 14.86
C GLY A 155 17.44 7.01 15.11
N ALA A 156 17.42 6.00 14.24
CA ALA A 156 16.80 4.73 14.57
C ALA A 156 17.36 4.24 15.93
N PRO A 157 16.55 3.56 16.76
CA PRO A 157 17.10 2.86 17.92
C PRO A 157 18.26 1.92 17.51
#